data_AF-A0A803SVM4-F1
#
_entry.id   AF-A0A803SVM4-F1
#
_cell.length_a   1.000
_cell.length_b   1.000
_cell.length_c   1.000
_cell.angle_alpha   90.00
_cell.angle_beta   90.00
_cell.angle_gamma   90.00
#
_symmetry.space_group_name_H-M   'P 1'
#
loop_
_entity.id
_entity.type
_entity.pdbx_description
1 polymer ?
#
loop_
_entity_poly.entity_id
_entity_poly.type
_entity_poly.pdbx_seq_one_letter_code
_entity_poly.pdbx_strand_id
1 'polypeptide(L)'
;GPKEDEETHRDELNENLLKKEQDIIKIKAMTKEYFSINDNGETSSQIVWDAYKAVARGFLIQLNSSKRRVAGLKINKKKTMILTKNMSKRKQKELQEISGMETPAKIKYLGIWISAKNNQLLDLNYTRKWKEIKGDLEKWKNLNVSLLGRIAVIKMNILPKLLYLFQNIPIIRSTKLFKDWQKEIMRFIWRNKKARIKYSTMIAQKTQGGFGVPDLNLYHDACALCWLKDWVKLQKIKILNLEGHELRRGWHGYLWYGKTKIEKQFVRMFVRPSLAFHVVIVSLSY
;
A
#
# COMPACT_ATOMS: atom_id res chain seq x y z
N GLY A 1 -1.86 -13.54 -28.05
CA GLY A 1 -0.79 -12.52 -28.07
C GLY A 1 -0.26 -12.38 -26.67
N PRO A 2 1.06 -12.52 -26.45
CA PRO A 2 1.59 -12.60 -25.10
C PRO A 2 1.47 -11.22 -24.43
N LYS A 3 0.93 -11.24 -23.22
CA LYS A 3 0.88 -10.11 -22.31
C LYS A 3 2.27 -10.00 -21.68
N GLU A 4 2.96 -8.90 -21.91
CA GLU A 4 4.13 -8.55 -21.11
C GLU A 4 3.64 -7.95 -19.79
N ASP A 5 4.11 -8.54 -18.71
CA ASP A 5 3.82 -8.18 -17.33
C ASP A 5 4.35 -6.78 -17.02
N GLU A 6 3.46 -5.86 -16.62
CA GLU A 6 3.84 -4.54 -16.10
C GLU A 6 4.47 -4.72 -14.70
N GLU A 7 5.76 -5.00 -14.69
CA GLU A 7 6.58 -5.11 -13.49
C GLU A 7 6.71 -3.73 -12.80
N THR A 8 6.42 -3.73 -11.51
CA THR A 8 6.23 -2.54 -10.68
C THR A 8 7.57 -1.89 -10.36
N HIS A 9 7.96 -0.83 -11.06
CA HIS A 9 9.22 -0.13 -10.78
C HIS A 9 9.14 0.68 -9.47
N ARG A 10 9.67 0.09 -8.39
CA ARG A 10 10.04 0.74 -7.12
C ARG A 10 11.37 1.49 -7.28
N ASP A 11 11.70 2.35 -6.31
CA ASP A 11 13.05 2.91 -6.07
C ASP A 11 14.07 1.83 -5.60
N GLU A 12 13.99 0.64 -6.20
CA GLU A 12 15.00 -0.41 -6.14
C GLU A 12 15.92 -0.22 -7.35
N LEU A 13 17.20 -0.56 -7.19
CA LEU A 13 18.16 -0.55 -8.28
C LEU A 13 17.53 -1.33 -9.45
N ASN A 14 17.45 -0.74 -10.64
CA ASN A 14 16.92 -1.46 -11.79
C ASN A 14 17.81 -2.69 -12.02
N GLU A 15 17.35 -3.89 -11.66
CA GLU A 15 18.15 -5.13 -11.76
C GLU A 15 18.58 -5.41 -13.20
N ASN A 16 17.83 -4.89 -14.18
CA ASN A 16 18.20 -4.93 -15.59
C ASN A 16 19.44 -4.09 -15.93
N LEU A 17 19.94 -3.23 -15.03
CA LEU A 17 21.23 -2.55 -15.17
C LEU A 17 22.40 -3.54 -15.11
N LEU A 18 22.27 -4.60 -14.32
CA LEU A 18 23.33 -5.57 -14.03
C LEU A 18 23.25 -6.82 -14.91
N LYS A 19 22.32 -6.88 -15.88
CA LYS A 19 22.16 -8.03 -16.78
C LYS A 19 23.05 -7.98 -18.03
N LYS A 20 23.54 -6.79 -18.42
CA LYS A 20 24.38 -6.62 -19.61
C LYS A 20 25.86 -6.58 -19.22
N GLU A 21 26.64 -7.41 -19.90
CA GLU A 21 28.07 -7.59 -19.65
C GLU A 21 28.88 -6.29 -19.78
N GLN A 22 28.54 -5.44 -20.76
CA GLN A 22 29.18 -4.13 -20.96
C GLN A 22 28.97 -3.17 -19.77
N ASP A 23 27.81 -3.22 -19.11
CA ASP A 23 27.52 -2.34 -17.97
C ASP A 23 28.22 -2.84 -16.71
N ILE A 24 28.33 -4.17 -16.54
CA ILE A 24 29.13 -4.78 -15.48
C ILE A 24 30.60 -4.37 -15.61
N ILE A 25 31.16 -4.39 -16.83
CA ILE A 25 32.54 -3.99 -17.09
C ILE A 25 32.75 -2.52 -16.69
N LYS A 26 31.84 -1.62 -17.07
CA LYS A 26 31.90 -0.20 -16.71
C LYS A 26 31.82 0.02 -15.19
N ILE A 27 30.93 -0.70 -14.50
CA ILE A 27 30.81 -0.62 -13.04
C ILE A 27 32.09 -1.12 -12.38
N LYS A 28 32.63 -2.27 -12.82
CA LYS A 28 33.90 -2.81 -12.29
C LYS A 28 35.08 -1.86 -12.50
N ALA A 29 35.16 -1.21 -13.66
CA ALA A 29 36.20 -0.23 -13.96
C ALA A 29 36.11 0.99 -13.00
N MET A 30 34.92 1.57 -12.86
CA MET A 30 34.67 2.69 -11.94
C MET A 30 34.98 2.31 -10.49
N THR A 31 34.58 1.11 -10.05
CA THR A 31 34.91 0.62 -8.71
C THR A 31 36.42 0.53 -8.50
N LYS A 32 37.16 -0.07 -9.44
CA LYS A 32 38.62 -0.20 -9.33
C LYS A 32 39.32 1.16 -9.29
N GLU A 33 38.92 2.07 -10.18
CA GLU A 33 39.46 3.43 -10.23
C GLU A 33 39.23 4.17 -8.91
N TYR A 34 38.00 4.12 -8.39
CA TYR A 34 37.65 4.79 -7.13
C TYR A 34 38.50 4.30 -5.95
N PHE A 35 38.62 2.99 -5.74
CA PHE A 35 39.40 2.46 -4.62
C PHE A 35 40.91 2.65 -4.81
N SER A 36 41.43 2.61 -6.05
CA SER A 36 42.85 2.89 -6.30
C SER A 36 43.29 4.30 -5.92
N ILE A 37 42.38 5.27 -5.98
CA ILE A 37 42.65 6.68 -5.67
C ILE A 37 42.43 6.98 -4.18
N ASN A 38 41.40 6.37 -3.57
CA ASN A 38 40.91 6.79 -2.25
C ASN A 38 41.29 5.83 -1.11
N ASP A 39 41.82 4.64 -1.40
CA ASP A 39 42.29 3.68 -0.39
C ASP A 39 43.81 3.81 -0.15
N ASN A 40 44.23 5.02 0.21
CA ASN A 40 45.65 5.41 0.39
C ASN A 40 46.11 5.32 1.86
N GLY A 41 45.29 4.80 2.77
CA GLY A 41 45.59 4.65 4.20
C GLY A 41 45.46 5.93 5.04
N GLU A 42 45.27 7.10 4.42
CA GLU A 42 45.11 8.39 5.12
C GLU A 42 43.68 8.60 5.63
N THR A 43 42.69 8.03 4.93
CA THR A 43 41.27 8.17 5.25
C THR A 43 40.73 6.85 5.80
N SER A 44 39.89 6.92 6.85
CA SER A 44 39.23 5.74 7.40
C SER A 44 38.43 5.00 6.33
N SER A 45 38.59 3.67 6.25
CA SER A 45 37.90 2.80 5.28
C SER A 45 36.38 2.98 5.30
N GLN A 46 35.80 3.37 6.44
CA GLN A 46 34.37 3.64 6.57
C GLN A 46 33.93 4.87 5.76
N ILE A 47 34.73 5.95 5.79
CA ILE A 47 34.46 7.19 5.06
C ILE A 47 34.63 6.96 3.55
N VAL A 48 35.67 6.23 3.17
CA VAL A 48 35.92 5.83 1.77
C VAL A 48 34.74 4.99 1.24
N TRP A 49 34.22 4.06 2.04
CA TRP A 49 33.05 3.25 1.67
C TRP A 49 31.75 4.06 1.56
N ASP A 50 31.53 5.02 2.47
CA ASP A 50 30.35 5.89 2.43
C ASP A 50 30.37 6.82 1.21
N ALA A 51 31.53 7.39 0.89
CA ALA A 51 31.73 8.20 -0.29
C ALA A 51 31.60 7.37 -1.58
N TYR A 52 32.16 6.16 -1.62
CA TYR A 52 31.98 5.21 -2.73
C TYR A 52 30.50 4.95 -3.03
N LYS A 53 29.69 4.68 -1.99
CA LYS A 53 28.25 4.44 -2.16
C LYS A 53 27.53 5.63 -2.80
N ALA A 54 27.93 6.86 -2.50
CA ALA A 54 27.38 8.05 -3.12
C ALA A 54 27.78 8.16 -4.60
N VAL A 55 29.06 7.94 -4.90
CA VAL A 55 29.60 7.95 -6.28
C VAL A 55 28.96 6.86 -7.13
N ALA A 56 28.90 5.62 -6.61
CA ALA A 56 28.28 4.49 -7.28
C ALA A 56 26.79 4.74 -7.56
N ARG A 57 26.05 5.36 -6.62
CA ARG A 57 24.66 5.77 -6.86
C ARG A 57 24.55 6.79 -7.99
N GLY A 58 25.39 7.82 -8.01
CA GLY A 58 25.42 8.83 -9.08
C GLY A 58 25.68 8.21 -10.44
N PHE A 59 26.69 7.33 -10.52
CA PHE A 59 27.06 6.61 -11.73
C PHE A 59 25.92 5.73 -12.26
N LEU A 60 25.24 4.99 -11.37
CA LEU A 60 24.11 4.15 -11.77
C LEU A 60 22.90 4.96 -12.24
N ILE A 61 22.64 6.12 -11.65
CA ILE A 61 21.60 7.06 -12.12
C ILE A 61 21.93 7.55 -13.52
N GLN A 62 23.19 7.91 -13.78
CA GLN A 62 23.66 8.34 -15.10
C GLN A 62 23.52 7.23 -16.15
N LEU A 63 23.93 6.00 -15.82
CA LEU A 63 23.76 4.85 -16.70
C LEU A 63 22.28 4.60 -17.01
N ASN A 64 21.40 4.63 -16.01
CA ASN A 64 19.95 4.53 -16.23
C ASN A 64 19.43 5.64 -17.15
N SER A 65 19.86 6.89 -16.94
CA SER A 65 19.46 8.02 -17.78
C SER A 65 19.89 7.82 -19.24
N SER A 66 21.13 7.39 -19.48
CA SER A 66 21.63 7.07 -20.82
C SER A 66 20.84 5.92 -21.47
N LYS A 67 20.52 4.86 -20.73
CA LYS A 67 19.71 3.74 -21.22
C LYS A 67 18.29 4.16 -21.57
N ARG A 68 17.65 4.98 -20.72
CA ARG A 68 16.32 5.54 -21.03
C ARG A 68 16.35 6.40 -22.29
N ARG A 69 17.42 7.17 -22.49
CA ARG A 69 17.63 7.98 -23.69
C ARG A 69 17.81 7.11 -24.94
N VAL A 70 18.67 6.09 -24.90
CA VAL A 70 18.88 5.15 -26.02
C VAL A 70 17.63 4.33 -26.32
N ALA A 71 16.89 3.92 -25.29
CA ALA A 71 15.61 3.22 -25.44
C ALA A 71 14.47 4.12 -25.95
N GLY A 72 14.71 5.42 -26.17
CA GLY A 72 13.70 6.37 -26.64
C GLY A 72 12.57 6.64 -25.63
N LEU A 73 12.75 6.27 -24.36
CA LEU A 73 11.73 6.43 -23.32
C LEU A 73 11.55 7.91 -22.98
N LYS A 74 10.40 8.47 -23.36
CA LYS A 74 10.00 9.86 -23.07
C LYS A 74 8.93 9.88 -21.97
N ILE A 75 9.03 10.86 -21.08
CA ILE A 75 8.01 11.10 -20.06
C ILE A 75 6.72 11.55 -20.76
N ASN A 76 5.63 10.83 -20.52
CA ASN A 76 4.33 11.24 -21.00
C ASN A 76 3.74 12.32 -20.08
N LYS A 77 3.93 13.59 -20.45
CA LYS A 77 3.45 14.75 -19.67
C LYS A 77 1.94 14.79 -19.46
N LYS A 78 1.14 14.13 -20.33
CA LYS A 78 -0.32 14.04 -20.17
C LYS A 78 -0.73 13.03 -19.09
N LYS A 79 0.03 11.94 -18.93
CA LYS A 79 -0.21 10.92 -17.89
C LYS A 79 0.46 11.24 -16.56
N THR A 80 1.54 12.02 -16.60
CA THR A 80 2.34 12.36 -15.42
C THR A 80 1.73 13.56 -14.73
N MET A 81 1.27 13.37 -13.51
CA MET A 81 0.59 14.38 -12.71
C MET A 81 1.22 14.43 -11.32
N ILE A 82 1.20 15.61 -10.69
CA ILE A 82 1.78 15.82 -9.36
C ILE A 82 0.67 16.06 -8.34
N LEU A 83 0.54 15.17 -7.35
CA LEU A 83 -0.38 15.39 -6.24
C LEU A 83 0.32 16.20 -5.15
N THR A 84 -0.16 17.40 -4.88
CA THR A 84 0.40 18.26 -3.84
C THR A 84 -0.43 18.18 -2.56
N LYS A 85 0.24 18.00 -1.42
CA LYS A 85 -0.39 17.91 -0.10
C LYS A 85 0.15 19.02 0.79
N ASN A 86 -0.72 19.70 1.54
CA ASN A 86 -0.35 20.80 2.45
C ASN A 86 0.46 21.93 1.79
N MET A 87 0.25 22.16 0.48
CA MET A 87 0.92 23.23 -0.28
C MET A 87 -0.05 24.38 -0.55
N SER A 88 0.46 25.61 -0.54
CA SER A 88 -0.33 26.79 -0.92
C SER A 88 -0.60 26.80 -2.43
N LYS A 89 -1.71 27.42 -2.84
CA LYS A 89 -2.06 27.55 -4.27
C LYS A 89 -0.99 28.29 -5.08
N ARG A 90 -0.26 29.23 -4.46
CA ARG A 90 0.86 29.95 -5.09
C ARG A 90 2.02 29.01 -5.43
N LYS A 91 2.46 28.20 -4.47
CA LYS A 91 3.52 27.20 -4.69
C LYS A 91 3.09 26.10 -5.67
N GLN A 92 1.80 25.75 -5.70
CA GLN A 92 1.27 24.82 -6.71
C GLN A 92 1.42 25.37 -8.13
N LYS A 93 1.13 26.66 -8.35
CA LYS A 93 1.31 27.32 -9.65
C LYS A 93 2.78 27.40 -10.05
N GLU A 94 3.64 27.84 -9.15
CA GLU A 94 5.10 27.88 -9.38
C GLU A 94 5.63 26.49 -9.77
N LEU A 95 5.17 25.43 -9.08
CA LEU A 95 5.55 24.06 -9.40
C LEU A 95 5.03 23.60 -10.77
N GLN A 96 3.81 24.00 -11.14
CA GLN A 96 3.22 23.70 -12.43
C GLN A 96 3.98 24.39 -13.57
N GLU A 97 4.45 25.62 -13.36
CA GLU A 97 5.26 26.39 -14.31
C GLU A 97 6.65 25.77 -14.50
N ILE A 98 7.32 25.38 -13.40
CA ILE A 98 8.66 24.77 -13.44
C ILE A 98 8.62 23.37 -14.07
N SER A 99 7.64 22.55 -13.68
CA SER A 99 7.59 21.14 -14.11
C SER A 99 6.89 20.94 -15.47
N GLY A 100 6.01 21.87 -15.86
CA GLY A 100 5.11 21.70 -17.00
C GLY A 100 4.13 20.53 -16.84
N MET A 101 3.87 20.08 -15.61
CA MET A 101 2.96 18.98 -15.28
C MET A 101 1.74 19.50 -14.52
N GLU A 102 0.58 18.88 -14.74
CA GLU A 102 -0.63 19.24 -14.03
C GLU A 102 -0.57 18.84 -12.55
N THR A 103 -1.09 19.73 -11.69
CA THR A 103 -1.23 19.48 -10.25
C THR A 103 -2.71 19.31 -9.86
N PRO A 104 -3.34 18.16 -10.16
CA PRO A 104 -4.74 17.94 -9.84
C PRO A 104 -4.97 17.71 -8.34
N ALA A 105 -6.20 17.94 -7.88
CA ALA A 105 -6.59 17.70 -6.49
C ALA A 105 -6.68 16.20 -6.11
N LYS A 106 -6.83 15.32 -7.13
CA LYS A 106 -6.88 13.87 -6.99
C LYS A 106 -6.25 13.20 -8.21
N ILE A 107 -5.60 12.06 -7.98
CA ILE A 107 -4.94 11.24 -9.01
C ILE A 107 -5.43 9.80 -8.87
N LYS A 108 -5.49 9.07 -9.98
CA LYS A 108 -5.77 7.64 -9.99
C LYS A 108 -4.46 6.87 -10.11
N TYR A 109 -4.18 5.99 -9.16
CA TYR A 109 -3.00 5.12 -9.14
C TYR A 109 -3.44 3.68 -8.93
N LEU A 110 -3.08 2.77 -9.85
CA LEU A 110 -3.45 1.34 -9.80
C LEU A 110 -4.93 1.09 -9.49
N GLY A 111 -5.83 1.87 -10.10
CA GLY A 111 -7.27 1.74 -9.87
C GLY A 111 -7.82 2.45 -8.63
N ILE A 112 -6.95 2.98 -7.77
CA ILE A 112 -7.28 3.69 -6.52
C ILE A 112 -7.22 5.20 -6.72
N TRP A 113 -8.21 5.92 -6.21
CA TRP A 113 -8.21 7.38 -6.16
C TRP A 113 -7.47 7.88 -4.92
N ILE A 114 -6.38 8.59 -5.14
CA ILE A 114 -5.63 9.29 -4.11
C ILE A 114 -6.01 10.77 -4.19
N SER A 115 -6.46 11.35 -3.08
CA SER A 115 -6.82 12.76 -2.97
C SER A 115 -5.88 13.46 -2.00
N ALA A 116 -5.62 14.75 -2.23
CA ALA A 116 -4.89 15.58 -1.28
C ALA A 116 -5.64 15.71 0.06
N LYS A 117 -6.98 15.62 0.05
CA LYS A 117 -7.83 15.65 1.25
C LYS A 117 -8.17 14.22 1.70
N ASN A 118 -7.66 13.83 2.87
CA ASN A 118 -7.85 12.49 3.43
C ASN A 118 -9.34 12.13 3.66
N ASN A 119 -10.18 13.09 4.02
CA ASN A 119 -11.59 12.85 4.35
C ASN A 119 -12.37 12.25 3.16
N GLN A 120 -11.94 12.52 1.93
CA GLN A 120 -12.62 12.06 0.72
C GLN A 120 -12.20 10.65 0.28
N LEU A 121 -11.13 10.08 0.85
CA LEU A 121 -10.57 8.81 0.39
C LEU A 121 -11.54 7.63 0.55
N LEU A 122 -12.33 7.63 1.63
CA LEU A 122 -13.32 6.59 1.90
C LEU A 122 -14.43 6.61 0.83
N ASP A 123 -14.96 7.79 0.53
CA ASP A 123 -16.04 7.93 -0.44
C ASP A 123 -15.60 7.66 -1.88
N LEU A 124 -14.44 8.18 -2.26
CA LEU A 124 -13.90 8.04 -3.61
C LEU A 124 -13.59 6.58 -3.96
N ASN A 125 -13.21 5.77 -2.97
CA ASN A 125 -12.80 4.37 -3.18
C ASN A 125 -13.85 3.39 -2.68
N TYR A 126 -14.10 3.32 -1.37
CA TYR A 126 -14.96 2.29 -0.77
C TYR A 126 -16.42 2.49 -1.11
N THR A 127 -16.97 3.68 -0.90
CA THR A 127 -18.39 3.95 -1.18
C THR A 127 -18.71 3.73 -2.66
N ARG A 128 -17.83 4.20 -3.55
CA ARG A 128 -17.98 3.97 -5.00
C ARG A 128 -17.87 2.49 -5.37
N LYS A 129 -16.85 1.77 -4.87
CA LYS A 129 -16.68 0.35 -5.16
C LYS A 129 -17.85 -0.48 -4.63
N TRP A 130 -18.37 -0.11 -3.47
CA TRP A 130 -19.54 -0.77 -2.90
C TRP A 130 -20.81 -0.55 -3.72
N LYS A 131 -21.00 0.64 -4.32
CA LYS A 131 -22.11 0.88 -5.25
C LYS A 131 -22.05 -0.05 -6.47
N GLU A 132 -20.86 -0.25 -7.03
CA GLU A 132 -20.64 -1.20 -8.13
C GLU A 132 -20.98 -2.64 -7.70
N ILE A 133 -20.46 -3.07 -6.54
CA ILE A 133 -20.76 -4.39 -5.95
C ILE A 133 -22.27 -4.56 -5.72
N LYS A 134 -22.96 -3.54 -5.21
CA LYS A 134 -24.41 -3.58 -5.00
C LYS A 134 -25.17 -3.75 -6.31
N GLY A 135 -24.74 -3.07 -7.38
CA GLY A 135 -25.29 -3.27 -8.72
C GLY A 135 -25.10 -4.70 -9.23
N ASP A 136 -23.93 -5.29 -9.01
CA ASP A 136 -23.65 -6.69 -9.36
C ASP A 136 -24.54 -7.66 -8.56
N LEU A 137 -24.71 -7.42 -7.25
CA LEU A 137 -25.58 -8.21 -6.37
C LEU A 137 -27.04 -8.19 -6.81
N GLU A 138 -27.58 -7.03 -7.20
CA GLU A 138 -28.96 -6.93 -7.70
C GLU A 138 -29.15 -7.68 -9.02
N LYS A 139 -28.17 -7.63 -9.93
CA LYS A 139 -28.21 -8.42 -11.17
C LYS A 139 -28.21 -9.92 -10.89
N TRP A 140 -27.42 -10.38 -9.93
CA TRP A 140 -27.30 -11.81 -9.61
C TRP A 140 -28.39 -12.35 -8.69
N LYS A 141 -29.19 -11.48 -8.08
CA LYS A 141 -30.22 -11.84 -7.10
C LYS A 141 -31.23 -12.86 -7.65
N ASN A 142 -31.60 -12.70 -8.92
CA ASN A 142 -32.60 -13.53 -9.59
C ASN A 142 -32.03 -14.83 -10.17
N LEU A 143 -30.71 -15.03 -10.11
CA LEU A 143 -30.10 -16.27 -10.57
C LEU A 143 -30.52 -17.44 -9.67
N ASN A 144 -30.83 -18.58 -10.30
CA ASN A 144 -31.19 -19.82 -9.64
C ASN A 144 -29.97 -20.55 -9.08
N VAL A 145 -29.28 -19.89 -8.14
CA VAL A 145 -28.10 -20.43 -7.46
C VAL A 145 -28.50 -20.97 -6.08
N SER A 146 -27.88 -22.07 -5.68
CA SER A 146 -27.99 -22.63 -4.33
C SER A 146 -27.42 -21.69 -3.26
N LEU A 147 -27.74 -21.92 -1.99
CA LEU A 147 -27.20 -21.13 -0.87
C LEU A 147 -25.66 -21.14 -0.87
N LEU A 148 -25.07 -22.33 -1.03
CA LEU A 148 -23.62 -22.51 -1.11
C LEU A 148 -23.02 -21.82 -2.34
N GLY A 149 -23.69 -21.90 -3.49
CA GLY A 149 -23.24 -21.22 -4.70
C GLY A 149 -23.22 -19.70 -4.53
N ARG A 150 -24.20 -19.11 -3.84
CA ARG A 150 -24.16 -17.66 -3.54
C ARG A 150 -23.02 -17.27 -2.61
N ILE A 151 -22.75 -18.09 -1.60
CA ILE A 151 -21.60 -17.89 -0.72
C ILE A 151 -20.30 -17.96 -1.52
N ALA A 152 -20.19 -18.90 -2.47
CA ALA A 152 -19.04 -18.99 -3.36
C ALA A 152 -18.90 -17.74 -4.25
N VAL A 153 -20.00 -17.22 -4.83
CA VAL A 153 -19.99 -15.98 -5.61
C VAL A 153 -19.45 -14.80 -4.79
N ILE A 154 -19.86 -14.68 -3.53
CA ILE A 154 -19.33 -13.64 -2.63
C ILE A 154 -17.83 -13.82 -2.41
N LYS A 155 -17.38 -15.05 -2.10
CA LYS A 155 -15.96 -15.36 -1.88
C LYS A 155 -15.08 -15.12 -3.10
N MET A 156 -15.58 -15.42 -4.29
CA MET A 156 -14.80 -15.37 -5.51
C MET A 156 -14.83 -13.99 -6.17
N ASN A 157 -15.91 -13.23 -6.04
CA ASN A 157 -16.08 -11.97 -6.76
C ASN A 157 -16.01 -10.74 -5.85
N ILE A 158 -16.72 -10.76 -4.72
CA ILE A 158 -16.84 -9.59 -3.83
C ILE A 158 -15.63 -9.49 -2.90
N LEU A 159 -15.25 -10.61 -2.28
CA LEU A 159 -14.15 -10.64 -1.33
C LEU A 159 -12.83 -10.14 -1.95
N PRO A 160 -12.39 -10.57 -3.15
CA PRO A 160 -11.12 -10.11 -3.72
C PRO A 160 -11.14 -8.60 -4.05
N LYS A 161 -12.27 -8.07 -4.55
CA LYS A 161 -12.43 -6.63 -4.83
C LYS A 161 -12.24 -5.77 -3.57
N LEU A 162 -12.75 -6.24 -2.43
CA LEU A 162 -12.61 -5.53 -1.16
C LEU A 162 -11.26 -5.75 -0.51
N LEU A 163 -10.71 -6.97 -0.61
CA LEU A 163 -9.40 -7.31 -0.08
C LEU A 163 -8.31 -6.44 -0.70
N TYR A 164 -8.40 -6.19 -2.01
CA TYR A 164 -7.52 -5.25 -2.70
C TYR A 164 -7.56 -3.86 -2.06
N LEU A 165 -8.74 -3.34 -1.72
CA LEU A 165 -8.86 -2.05 -1.06
C LEU A 165 -8.35 -2.09 0.39
N PHE A 166 -8.66 -3.15 1.14
CA PHE A 166 -8.21 -3.31 2.53
C PHE A 166 -6.68 -3.33 2.65
N GLN A 167 -6.01 -4.01 1.71
CA GLN A 167 -4.55 -4.09 1.68
C GLN A 167 -3.90 -2.75 1.32
N ASN A 168 -4.49 -1.99 0.40
CA ASN A 168 -3.87 -0.75 -0.11
C ASN A 168 -4.29 0.51 0.67
N ILE A 169 -5.51 0.56 1.19
CA ILE A 169 -6.07 1.72 1.89
C ILE A 169 -6.81 1.26 3.15
N PRO A 170 -6.10 0.78 4.17
CA PRO A 170 -6.71 0.51 5.46
C PRO A 170 -7.08 1.88 6.05
N ILE A 171 -8.34 2.32 5.99
CA ILE A 171 -8.82 3.63 6.53
C ILE A 171 -10.15 3.53 7.27
N ILE A 172 -10.81 2.37 7.23
CA ILE A 172 -12.15 2.20 7.77
C ILE A 172 -12.09 2.17 9.31
N ARG A 173 -12.63 3.21 9.96
CA ARG A 173 -12.66 3.29 11.44
C ARG A 173 -13.98 2.83 12.04
N SER A 174 -15.07 2.88 11.27
CA SER A 174 -16.40 2.64 11.80
C SER A 174 -16.88 1.23 11.48
N THR A 175 -17.35 0.52 12.50
CA THR A 175 -18.02 -0.78 12.34
C THR A 175 -19.37 -0.68 11.62
N LYS A 176 -19.96 0.52 11.52
CA LYS A 176 -21.27 0.74 10.90
C LYS A 176 -21.25 0.32 9.42
N LEU A 177 -20.19 0.68 8.73
CA LEU A 177 -20.00 0.41 7.31
C LEU A 177 -19.93 -1.10 7.04
N PHE A 178 -19.18 -1.85 7.86
CA PHE A 178 -19.15 -3.31 7.79
C PHE A 178 -20.51 -3.96 8.08
N LYS A 179 -21.24 -3.46 9.08
CA LYS A 179 -22.59 -3.94 9.39
C LYS A 179 -23.55 -3.72 8.21
N ASP A 180 -23.48 -2.58 7.55
CA ASP A 180 -24.33 -2.28 6.40
C ASP A 180 -23.99 -3.16 5.20
N TRP A 181 -22.69 -3.38 4.94
CA TRP A 181 -22.22 -4.31 3.91
C TRP A 181 -22.65 -5.75 4.19
N GLN A 182 -22.51 -6.19 5.43
CA GLN A 182 -22.96 -7.50 5.89
C GLN A 182 -24.46 -7.69 5.69
N LYS A 183 -25.30 -6.68 5.99
CA LYS A 183 -26.74 -6.73 5.75
C LYS A 183 -27.10 -6.92 4.28
N GLU A 184 -26.41 -6.24 3.37
CA GLU A 184 -26.63 -6.39 1.92
C GLU A 184 -26.18 -7.77 1.42
N ILE A 185 -25.02 -8.25 1.87
CA ILE A 185 -24.53 -9.61 1.56
C ILE A 185 -25.51 -10.67 2.05
N MET A 186 -26.00 -10.53 3.28
CA MET A 186 -26.97 -11.46 3.86
C MET A 186 -28.30 -11.44 3.10
N ARG A 187 -28.77 -10.26 2.70
CA ARG A 187 -29.96 -10.14 1.84
C ARG A 187 -29.78 -10.91 0.52
N PHE A 188 -28.62 -10.79 -0.13
CA PHE A 188 -28.32 -11.55 -1.34
C PHE A 188 -28.29 -13.07 -1.10
N ILE A 189 -27.57 -13.54 -0.07
CA ILE A 189 -27.46 -14.97 0.26
C ILE A 189 -28.87 -15.59 0.43
N TRP A 190 -29.74 -14.90 1.17
CA TRP A 190 -31.08 -15.38 1.53
C TRP A 190 -32.19 -15.01 0.55
N ARG A 191 -31.91 -14.50 -0.67
CA ARG A 191 -32.93 -14.08 -1.65
C ARG A 191 -33.89 -13.01 -1.09
N ASN A 192 -33.39 -12.05 -0.33
CA ASN A 192 -34.18 -11.08 0.44
C ASN A 192 -35.19 -11.70 1.42
N LYS A 193 -35.09 -13.01 1.71
CA LYS A 193 -35.85 -13.64 2.79
C LYS A 193 -35.11 -13.46 4.12
N LYS A 194 -35.83 -13.66 5.22
CA LYS A 194 -35.26 -13.66 6.55
C LYS A 194 -34.22 -14.79 6.67
N ALA A 195 -33.05 -14.46 7.20
CA ALA A 195 -32.00 -15.44 7.44
C ALA A 195 -32.49 -16.51 8.42
N ARG A 196 -32.35 -17.79 8.05
CA ARG A 196 -32.76 -18.93 8.91
C ARG A 196 -31.68 -19.32 9.91
N ILE A 197 -30.42 -19.03 9.59
CA ILE A 197 -29.25 -19.41 10.38
C ILE A 197 -28.58 -18.15 10.91
N LYS A 198 -28.14 -18.19 12.17
CA LYS A 198 -27.40 -17.10 12.79
C LYS A 198 -26.09 -16.85 12.05
N TYR A 199 -25.76 -15.58 11.82
CA TYR A 199 -24.56 -15.20 11.07
C TYR A 199 -23.25 -15.75 11.66
N SER A 200 -23.12 -15.80 13.00
CA SER A 200 -21.95 -16.37 13.68
C SER A 200 -21.69 -17.82 13.27
N THR A 201 -22.75 -18.63 13.16
CA THR A 201 -22.67 -20.02 12.69
C THR A 201 -22.35 -20.11 11.21
N MET A 202 -22.78 -19.13 10.41
CA MET A 202 -22.46 -19.09 8.97
C MET A 202 -20.99 -18.77 8.70
N ILE A 203 -20.34 -17.95 9.53
CA ILE A 203 -18.91 -17.61 9.40
C ILE A 203 -18.01 -18.80 9.77
N ALA A 204 -18.45 -19.62 10.74
CA ALA A 204 -17.67 -20.76 11.23
C ALA A 204 -17.16 -21.64 10.09
N GLN A 205 -16.00 -22.25 10.32
CA GLN A 205 -15.34 -23.09 9.31
C GLN A 205 -16.17 -24.34 9.01
N LYS A 206 -15.99 -24.89 7.81
CA LYS A 206 -16.70 -26.12 7.38
C LYS A 206 -16.40 -27.32 8.29
N THR A 207 -15.18 -27.40 8.80
CA THR A 207 -14.75 -28.42 9.77
C THR A 207 -15.53 -28.37 11.08
N GLN A 208 -16.03 -27.19 11.46
CA GLN A 208 -16.84 -26.96 12.66
C GLN A 208 -18.35 -26.96 12.36
N GLY A 209 -18.77 -27.47 11.20
CA GLY A 209 -20.18 -27.49 10.78
C GLY A 209 -20.72 -26.14 10.29
N GLY A 210 -19.86 -25.14 10.04
CA GLY A 210 -20.24 -23.85 9.49
C GLY A 210 -20.18 -23.78 7.95
N PHE A 211 -20.56 -22.63 7.39
CA PHE A 211 -20.56 -22.40 5.93
C PHE A 211 -19.32 -21.65 5.43
N GLY A 212 -18.52 -21.10 6.34
CA GLY A 212 -17.34 -20.30 6.05
C GLY A 212 -17.63 -18.99 5.33
N VAL A 213 -18.77 -18.33 5.57
CA VAL A 213 -19.08 -17.02 4.95
C VAL A 213 -18.01 -15.99 5.34
N PRO A 214 -17.50 -15.18 4.40
CA PRO A 214 -16.43 -14.25 4.71
C PRO A 214 -16.91 -13.11 5.59
N ASP A 215 -16.23 -12.91 6.73
CA ASP A 215 -16.43 -11.75 7.59
C ASP A 215 -15.49 -10.61 7.16
N LEU A 216 -16.07 -9.61 6.48
CA LEU A 216 -15.31 -8.48 5.94
C LEU A 216 -14.57 -7.67 7.00
N ASN A 217 -15.07 -7.61 8.24
CA ASN A 217 -14.38 -6.89 9.31
C ASN A 217 -13.10 -7.62 9.72
N LEU A 218 -13.21 -8.95 9.93
CA LEU A 218 -12.05 -9.78 10.24
C LEU A 218 -11.01 -9.78 9.12
N TYR A 219 -11.43 -9.82 7.85
CA TYR A 219 -10.50 -9.71 6.71
C TYR A 219 -9.78 -8.37 6.66
N HIS A 220 -10.49 -7.27 6.92
CA HIS A 220 -9.90 -5.95 6.98
C HIS A 220 -8.85 -5.87 8.10
N ASP A 221 -9.18 -6.37 9.29
CA ASP A 221 -8.27 -6.35 10.45
C ASP A 221 -7.05 -7.24 10.21
N ALA A 222 -7.24 -8.42 9.63
CA ALA A 222 -6.14 -9.30 9.23
C ALA A 222 -5.21 -8.62 8.20
N CYS A 223 -5.76 -7.90 7.23
CA CYS A 223 -4.96 -7.15 6.26
C CYS A 223 -4.15 -6.05 6.93
N ALA A 224 -4.73 -5.32 7.90
CA ALA A 224 -4.01 -4.33 8.67
C ALA A 224 -2.87 -4.95 9.51
N LEU A 225 -3.06 -6.16 10.05
CA LEU A 225 -2.03 -6.89 10.80
C LEU A 225 -0.89 -7.39 9.91
N CYS A 226 -1.14 -7.73 8.63
CA CYS A 226 -0.07 -8.08 7.70
C CYS A 226 0.96 -6.94 7.55
N TRP A 227 0.51 -5.69 7.55
CA TRP A 227 1.41 -4.53 7.52
C TRP A 227 2.26 -4.44 8.78
N LEU A 228 1.67 -4.72 9.95
CA LEU A 228 2.40 -4.74 11.20
C LEU A 228 3.50 -5.81 11.21
N LYS A 229 3.22 -7.01 10.70
CA LYS A 229 4.22 -8.08 10.61
C LYS A 229 5.47 -7.62 9.86
N ASP A 230 5.29 -6.91 8.75
CA ASP A 230 6.39 -6.35 7.97
C ASP A 230 7.14 -5.25 8.75
N TRP A 231 6.43 -4.45 9.54
CA TRP A 231 7.03 -3.43 10.38
C TRP A 231 7.90 -4.03 11.47
N VAL A 232 7.40 -5.00 12.23
CA VAL A 232 8.15 -5.63 13.34
C VAL A 232 9.48 -6.24 12.87
N LYS A 233 9.54 -6.73 11.63
CA LYS A 233 10.75 -7.33 11.06
C LYS A 233 11.89 -6.35 10.77
N LEU A 234 11.63 -5.04 10.74
CA LEU A 234 12.62 -3.98 10.46
C LEU A 234 13.38 -4.06 9.13
N GLN A 235 13.08 -5.03 8.27
CA GLN A 235 13.83 -5.29 7.04
C GLN A 235 13.74 -4.14 6.02
N LYS A 236 12.66 -3.36 6.04
CA LYS A 236 12.39 -2.28 5.08
C LYS A 236 12.71 -0.89 5.65
N ILE A 237 13.95 -0.69 6.11
CA ILE A 237 14.43 0.51 6.83
C ILE A 237 14.05 1.82 6.10
N LYS A 238 14.15 1.87 4.76
CA LYS A 238 13.78 3.07 3.98
C LYS A 238 12.30 3.45 4.11
N ILE A 239 11.40 2.47 4.02
CA ILE A 239 9.95 2.69 4.15
C ILE A 239 9.63 3.11 5.58
N LEU A 240 10.25 2.44 6.55
CA LEU A 240 10.10 2.75 7.97
C LEU A 240 10.60 4.16 8.30
N ASN A 241 11.67 4.63 7.66
CA ASN A 241 12.20 5.99 7.81
C ASN A 241 11.26 7.03 7.18
N LEU A 242 10.73 6.78 5.98
CA LEU A 242 9.77 7.67 5.33
C LEU A 242 8.49 7.82 6.15
N GLU A 243 7.99 6.72 6.71
CA GLU A 243 6.80 6.73 7.56
C GLU A 243 7.08 7.34 8.94
N GLY A 244 8.30 7.17 9.47
CA GLY A 244 8.74 7.72 10.74
C GLY A 244 9.16 9.20 10.68
N HIS A 245 9.31 9.78 9.48
CA HIS A 245 9.83 11.13 9.27
C HIS A 245 9.02 12.22 10.01
N GLU A 246 7.71 12.04 10.18
CA GLU A 246 6.85 12.98 10.91
C GLU A 246 6.74 12.68 12.43
N LEU A 247 7.35 11.61 12.93
CA LEU A 247 7.28 11.23 14.34
C LEU A 247 8.47 11.79 15.12
N ARG A 248 8.20 12.37 16.30
CA ARG A 248 9.24 12.91 17.20
C ARG A 248 10.16 11.83 17.78
N ARG A 249 9.61 10.64 18.02
CA ARG A 249 10.33 9.41 18.35
C ARG A 249 10.08 8.45 17.18
N GLY A 250 11.12 7.77 16.67
CA GLY A 250 10.93 6.73 15.65
C GLY A 250 9.82 5.76 16.08
N TRP A 251 9.08 5.17 15.14
CA TRP A 251 7.85 4.40 15.44
C TRP A 251 8.05 3.32 16.53
N HIS A 252 9.25 2.74 16.65
CA HIS A 252 9.65 1.80 17.70
C HIS A 252 9.48 2.34 19.13
N GLY A 253 9.67 3.65 19.32
CA GLY A 253 9.51 4.30 20.62
C GLY A 253 8.08 4.22 21.16
N TYR A 254 7.09 3.97 20.31
CA TYR A 254 5.69 3.78 20.72
C TYR A 254 5.34 2.33 21.08
N LEU A 255 6.17 1.37 20.70
CA LEU A 255 6.04 -0.03 21.11
C LEU A 255 6.77 -0.30 22.42
N TRP A 256 7.90 0.38 22.66
CA TRP A 256 8.81 0.10 23.77
C TRP A 256 8.61 1.01 25.00
N TYR A 257 8.25 2.29 24.81
CA TYR A 257 8.00 3.19 25.93
C TYR A 257 6.53 3.10 26.34
N GLY A 258 6.28 2.46 27.48
CA GLY A 258 4.96 2.38 28.09
C GLY A 258 4.27 3.74 28.17
N LYS A 259 3.15 3.87 27.45
CA LYS A 259 2.01 4.79 27.68
C LYS A 259 2.29 6.28 27.92
N THR A 260 3.50 6.82 27.72
CA THR A 260 3.71 8.27 27.84
C THR A 260 3.18 8.99 26.61
N LYS A 261 1.91 9.44 26.70
CA LYS A 261 1.17 10.31 25.77
C LYS A 261 1.32 9.93 24.29
N ILE A 262 0.36 9.15 23.78
CA ILE A 262 0.25 8.87 22.34
C ILE A 262 0.10 10.20 21.59
N GLU A 263 1.07 10.53 20.74
CA GLU A 263 1.06 11.78 20.00
C GLU A 263 -0.15 11.86 19.05
N LYS A 264 -0.77 13.04 18.93
CA LYS A 264 -1.89 13.26 17.99
C LYS A 264 -1.49 12.93 16.54
N GLN A 265 -0.21 13.06 16.19
CA GLN A 265 0.34 12.66 14.87
C GLN A 265 0.45 11.14 14.72
N PHE A 266 0.79 10.41 15.78
CA PHE A 266 0.82 8.95 15.77
C PHE A 266 -0.57 8.34 15.51
N VAL A 267 -1.62 8.90 16.12
CA VAL A 267 -3.02 8.45 15.95
C VAL A 267 -3.59 8.79 14.56
N ARG A 268 -3.01 9.77 13.84
CA ARG A 268 -3.52 10.21 12.53
C ARG A 268 -3.33 9.16 11.43
N MET A 269 -2.34 8.28 11.54
CA MET A 269 -2.03 7.26 10.54
C MET A 269 -2.72 5.95 10.89
N PHE A 270 -3.59 5.43 10.03
CA PHE A 270 -4.57 4.39 10.34
C PHE A 270 -4.04 3.10 10.99
N VAL A 271 -2.85 2.65 10.57
CA VAL A 271 -2.24 1.40 11.06
C VAL A 271 -1.67 1.58 12.48
N ARG A 272 -1.47 2.81 12.96
CA ARG A 272 -0.83 3.11 14.24
C ARG A 272 -1.79 3.08 15.45
N PRO A 273 -3.05 3.52 15.36
CA PRO A 273 -4.07 3.30 16.39
C PRO A 273 -4.37 1.82 16.63
N SER A 274 -4.41 0.97 15.59
CA SER A 274 -4.65 -0.46 15.77
C SER A 274 -3.51 -1.14 16.55
N LEU A 275 -2.28 -0.63 16.45
CA LEU A 275 -1.16 -1.02 17.31
C LEU A 275 -1.37 -0.64 18.76
N ALA A 276 -1.79 0.60 19.01
CA ALA A 276 -2.10 1.04 20.36
C ALA A 276 -3.25 0.20 20.98
N PHE A 277 -4.28 -0.12 20.20
CA PHE A 277 -5.43 -0.91 20.66
C PHE A 277 -5.10 -2.40 20.87
N HIS A 278 -4.35 -3.05 19.98
CA HIS A 278 -4.00 -4.47 20.15
C HIS A 278 -2.94 -4.70 21.22
N VAL A 279 -1.95 -3.79 21.38
CA VAL A 279 -0.99 -3.86 22.49
C VAL A 279 -1.72 -3.70 23.83
N VAL A 280 -2.73 -2.83 23.91
CA VAL A 280 -3.58 -2.68 25.10
C VAL A 280 -4.34 -3.96 25.45
N ILE A 281 -4.84 -4.72 24.46
CA ILE A 281 -5.56 -5.98 24.73
C ILE A 281 -4.60 -7.08 25.20
N VAL A 282 -3.42 -7.20 24.57
CA VAL A 282 -2.42 -8.21 24.98
C VAL A 282 -1.88 -7.92 26.38
N SER A 283 -1.66 -6.66 26.75
CA SER A 283 -1.16 -6.28 28.09
C SER A 283 -2.23 -6.18 29.18
N LEU A 284 -3.52 -6.36 28.85
CA LEU A 284 -4.61 -6.55 29.81
C LEU A 284 -4.98 -8.04 29.99
N SER A 285 -4.36 -8.92 29.19
CA SER A 285 -4.57 -10.38 29.22
C SER A 285 -3.39 -11.13 29.87
N TYR A 286 -2.46 -10.40 30.50
CA TYR A 286 -1.38 -10.89 31.36
C TYR A 286 -1.44 -10.18 32.70
#